data_AF-A0A2I0PEK7-F1
#
_entry.id   AF-A0A2I0PEK7-F1
#
_cell.length_a   1.000
_cell.length_b   1.000
_cell.length_c   1.000
_cell.angle_alpha   90.00
_cell.angle_beta   90.00
_cell.angle_gamma   90.00
#
_symmetry.space_group_name_H-M   'P 1'
#
loop_
_entity.id
_entity.type
_entity.pdbx_description
1 polymer ?
#
loop_
_entity_poly.entity_id
_entity_poly.type
_entity_poly.pdbx_seq_one_letter_code
_entity_poly.pdbx_strand_id
1 'polypeptide(L)'
;MDSPAFEHLRRFFERIKNVGFFERIFSWQGIVSQGYDAFGEYQQLQNLLGEKDQEIAGLLSRNRDLEKDAAYQRERAGQIQQELSQEQLRTQSLNERMAENAKVLNERITGIEGERARLSATLAETQTNTDNTILQLKDDLVRLKSKNEELLGKIGERENEAGGLVASDKKNRETIERLNHEITTLTVKNDNLNAQITAIKQELSQYQQIEEDRMREHDQRITALNSLRQQLEDDRLRIDAERTAEIKSRFSDMEQTWKRHEEIVEQSLRSICQRHTIEYCDKEKFPVSGKKPDNAVIIADQYVVFDAKSPKNSEELGNFPLYIKTQAEAAKKYTREDNVKKDIFLVVPANTIEYLEDVHLDMADYQVYVVTHDCLEPIVLALRKIEDYQFVDQLSPEDREKICHVIGKFAHATKRRMQIDTYFFNEFLGLLKSCESLPDDILKSVVSFEKAEKMNPPMEKRKKQIPIKELEHEIKVITKEAEAREIDVTAVTKEKIEMIPLDRYLE
;
A
#
# COMPACT_ATOMS: atom_id res chain seq x y z
N MET A 1 20.83 11.64 37.37
CA MET A 1 21.18 13.04 37.68
C MET A 1 20.40 13.89 36.69
N ASP A 2 19.29 14.43 37.18
CA ASP A 2 18.44 15.36 36.46
C ASP A 2 19.26 16.61 36.12
N SER A 3 19.60 16.76 34.85
CA SER A 3 20.09 18.03 34.33
C SER A 3 18.88 18.80 33.81
N PRO A 4 18.61 20.04 34.26
CA PRO A 4 17.51 20.87 33.80
C PRO A 4 17.82 21.48 32.42
N ALA A 5 18.41 20.70 31.52
CA ALA A 5 18.78 21.13 30.18
C ALA A 5 17.68 20.74 29.21
N PHE A 6 17.19 21.71 28.44
CA PHE A 6 16.20 21.56 27.35
C PHE A 6 14.73 21.48 27.79
N GLU A 7 14.42 21.98 28.98
CA GLU A 7 13.05 21.97 29.49
C GLU A 7 12.16 22.97 28.71
N HIS A 8 12.68 24.11 28.27
CA HIS A 8 11.91 25.07 27.47
C HIS A 8 11.69 24.55 26.04
N LEU A 9 12.70 23.94 25.42
CA LEU A 9 12.60 23.29 24.11
C LEU A 9 11.56 22.15 24.11
N ARG A 10 11.59 21.28 25.13
CA ARG A 10 10.66 20.16 25.27
C ARG A 10 9.23 20.63 25.52
N ARG A 11 9.03 21.61 26.41
CA ARG A 11 7.72 22.20 26.69
C ARG A 11 7.12 22.89 25.46
N PHE A 12 7.95 23.54 24.64
CA PHE A 12 7.51 24.17 23.39
C PHE A 12 7.01 23.13 22.36
N PHE A 13 7.78 22.08 22.09
CA PHE A 13 7.36 21.02 21.14
C PHE A 13 6.15 20.22 21.65
N GLU A 14 6.07 19.93 22.95
CA GLU A 14 4.87 19.33 23.59
C GLU A 14 3.63 20.23 23.39
N ARG A 15 3.78 21.54 23.60
CA ARG A 15 2.67 22.49 23.43
C ARG A 15 2.24 22.61 21.97
N ILE A 16 3.17 22.66 21.02
CA ILE A 16 2.84 22.64 19.58
C ILE A 16 2.08 21.37 19.20
N LYS A 17 2.49 20.21 19.71
CA LYS A 17 1.88 18.91 19.40
C LYS A 17 0.45 18.79 19.92
N ASN A 18 0.15 19.40 21.07
CA ASN A 18 -1.13 19.27 21.76
C ASN A 18 -2.08 20.47 21.57
N VAL A 19 -1.69 21.48 20.79
CA VAL A 19 -2.47 22.71 20.59
C VAL A 19 -3.71 22.49 19.70
N GLY A 20 -4.88 22.72 20.29
CA GLY A 20 -6.20 22.60 19.65
C GLY A 20 -6.62 23.82 18.82
N PHE A 21 -7.73 23.72 18.09
CA PHE A 21 -8.19 24.74 17.11
C PHE A 21 -8.32 26.16 17.71
N PHE A 22 -8.89 26.31 18.91
CA PHE A 22 -9.08 27.62 19.54
C PHE A 22 -7.79 28.23 20.08
N GLU A 23 -6.86 27.42 20.60
CA GLU A 23 -5.56 27.91 21.08
C GLU A 23 -4.66 28.41 19.93
N ARG A 24 -4.81 27.82 18.74
CA ARG A 24 -4.13 28.30 17.51
C ARG A 24 -4.57 29.71 17.10
N ILE A 25 -5.83 30.06 17.36
CA ILE A 25 -6.41 31.35 16.95
C ILE A 25 -6.20 32.42 18.03
N PHE A 26 -6.36 32.09 19.31
CA PHE A 26 -6.44 33.07 20.40
C PHE A 26 -5.25 33.07 21.38
N SER A 27 -4.39 32.05 21.36
CA SER A 27 -3.27 31.91 22.31
C SER A 27 -1.89 31.85 21.63
N TRP A 28 -1.85 32.23 20.35
CA TRP A 28 -0.64 32.21 19.52
C TRP A 28 0.53 33.01 20.12
N GLN A 29 0.24 34.14 20.75
CA GLN A 29 1.27 34.99 21.39
C GLN A 29 2.02 34.25 22.51
N GLY A 30 1.34 33.41 23.29
CA GLY A 30 1.97 32.60 24.35
C GLY A 30 2.81 31.44 23.81
N ILE A 31 2.41 30.87 22.67
CA ILE A 31 3.18 29.85 21.96
C ILE A 31 4.45 30.47 21.36
N VAL A 32 4.33 31.66 20.76
CA VAL A 32 5.45 32.42 20.21
C VAL A 32 6.46 32.81 21.30
N SER A 33 6.00 33.24 22.47
CA SER A 33 6.88 33.54 23.62
C SER A 33 7.70 32.32 24.05
N GLN A 34 7.07 31.16 24.17
CA GLN A 34 7.79 29.92 24.49
C GLN A 34 8.71 29.45 23.36
N GLY A 35 8.39 29.82 22.12
CA GLY A 35 9.26 29.61 20.97
C GLY A 35 10.55 30.43 21.03
N TYR A 36 10.50 31.66 21.55
CA TYR A 36 11.70 32.47 21.77
C TYR A 36 12.58 31.90 22.88
N ASP A 37 11.99 31.44 23.99
CA ASP A 37 12.72 30.79 25.09
C ASP A 37 13.37 29.47 24.61
N ALA A 38 12.63 28.67 23.84
CA ALA A 38 13.11 27.44 23.22
C ALA A 38 14.22 27.70 22.17
N PHE A 39 14.10 28.78 21.39
CA PHE A 39 15.12 29.18 20.43
C PHE A 39 16.40 29.65 21.12
N GLY A 40 16.28 30.34 22.27
CA GLY A 40 17.42 30.70 23.11
C GLY A 40 18.19 29.46 23.62
N GLU A 41 17.48 28.44 24.11
CA GLU A 41 18.10 27.17 24.50
C GLU A 41 18.73 26.44 23.30
N TYR A 42 18.08 26.46 22.13
CA TYR A 42 18.64 25.88 20.90
C TYR A 42 19.93 26.57 20.47
N GLN A 43 19.99 27.90 20.56
CA GLN A 43 21.19 28.67 20.21
C GLN A 43 22.34 28.42 21.20
N GLN A 44 22.04 28.24 22.49
CA GLN A 44 23.02 27.80 23.49
C GLN A 44 23.55 26.39 23.18
N LEU A 45 22.66 25.47 22.80
CA LEU A 45 23.02 24.12 22.32
C LEU A 45 23.94 24.16 21.12
N GLN A 46 23.64 25.01 20.14
CA GLN A 46 24.43 25.15 18.93
C GLN A 46 25.84 25.69 19.23
N ASN A 47 25.95 26.64 20.16
CA ASN A 47 27.25 27.14 20.62
C ASN A 47 28.03 26.07 21.38
N LEU A 48 27.37 25.32 22.27
CA LEU A 48 27.99 24.23 23.04
C LEU A 48 28.45 23.09 22.12
N LEU A 49 27.69 22.79 21.07
CA LEU A 49 28.06 21.83 20.04
C LEU A 49 29.31 22.30 19.29
N GLY A 50 29.37 23.59 18.92
CA GLY A 50 30.53 24.19 18.29
C GLY A 50 31.78 24.19 19.17
N GLU A 51 31.65 24.44 20.47
CA GLU A 51 32.74 24.32 21.45
C GLU A 51 33.22 22.87 21.58
N LYS A 52 32.29 21.91 21.62
CA LYS A 52 32.64 20.48 21.67
C LYS A 52 33.26 19.98 20.38
N ASP A 53 32.85 20.48 19.21
CA ASP A 53 33.48 20.18 17.93
C ASP A 53 34.91 20.72 17.85
N GLN A 54 35.16 21.93 18.40
CA GLN A 54 36.53 22.46 18.54
C GLN A 54 37.39 21.63 19.50
N GLU A 55 36.82 21.18 20.63
CA GLU A 55 37.50 20.32 21.59
C GLU A 55 37.86 18.95 20.97
N ILE A 56 36.93 18.35 20.21
CA ILE A 56 37.16 17.11 19.46
C ILE A 56 38.24 17.30 18.39
N ALA A 57 38.21 18.40 17.63
CA ALA A 57 39.23 18.71 16.64
C ALA A 57 40.63 18.88 17.28
N GLY A 58 40.70 19.54 18.44
CA GLY A 58 41.93 19.68 19.22
C GLY A 58 42.46 18.34 19.74
N LEU A 59 41.58 17.48 20.28
CA LEU A 59 41.94 16.14 20.73
C LEU A 59 42.40 15.25 19.58
N LEU A 60 41.77 15.32 18.40
CA LEU A 60 42.19 14.59 17.20
C LEU A 60 43.55 15.05 16.66
N SER A 61 43.87 16.33 16.76
CA SER A 61 45.22 16.81 16.43
C SER A 61 46.25 16.24 17.40
N ARG A 62 45.97 16.30 18.70
CA ARG A 62 46.87 15.81 19.75
C ARG A 62 47.08 14.30 19.68
N ASN A 63 46.05 13.55 19.30
CA ASN A 63 46.14 12.10 19.10
C ASN A 63 47.04 11.76 17.91
N ARG A 64 46.94 12.53 16.81
CA ARG A 64 47.85 12.38 15.64
C ARG A 64 49.30 12.69 15.98
N ASP A 65 49.56 13.69 16.81
CA ASP A 65 50.92 14.01 17.26
C ASP A 65 51.49 12.92 18.18
N LEU A 66 50.67 12.40 19.10
CA LEU A 66 51.04 11.28 19.97
C LEU A 66 51.29 9.98 19.18
N GLU A 67 50.52 9.71 18.12
CA GLU A 67 50.76 8.57 17.23
C GLU A 67 52.10 8.67 16.48
N LYS A 68 52.47 9.87 16.02
CA LYS A 68 53.77 10.11 15.41
C LYS A 68 54.92 9.92 16.41
N ASP A 69 54.77 10.44 17.62
CA ASP A 69 55.77 10.25 18.68
C ASP A 69 55.90 8.77 19.05
N ALA A 70 54.80 8.03 19.17
CA ALA A 70 54.82 6.59 19.44
C ALA A 70 55.50 5.79 18.31
N ALA A 71 55.30 6.19 17.05
CA ALA A 71 56.00 5.59 15.91
C ALA A 71 57.51 5.85 15.96
N TYR A 72 57.92 7.09 16.25
CA TYR A 72 59.34 7.45 16.41
C TYR A 72 60.01 6.70 17.56
N GLN A 73 59.34 6.56 18.71
CA GLN A 73 59.88 5.79 19.84
C GLN A 73 59.97 4.29 19.54
N ARG A 74 59.04 3.72 18.78
CA ARG A 74 59.13 2.31 18.32
C ARG A 74 60.32 2.08 17.40
N GLU A 75 60.56 2.98 16.46
CA GLU A 75 61.70 2.88 15.54
C GLU A 75 63.03 2.96 16.31
N ARG A 76 63.13 3.89 17.27
CA ARG A 76 64.29 4.03 18.15
C ARG A 76 64.50 2.82 19.07
N ALA A 77 63.42 2.25 19.61
CA ALA A 77 63.49 1.01 20.39
C ALA A 77 63.97 -0.18 19.53
N GLY A 78 63.54 -0.25 18.27
CA GLY A 78 64.02 -1.25 17.31
C GLY A 78 65.51 -1.12 17.02
N GLN A 79 66.03 0.11 16.85
CA GLN A 79 67.47 0.36 16.66
C GLN A 79 68.29 -0.06 17.89
N ILE A 80 67.86 0.31 19.10
CA ILE A 80 68.53 -0.07 20.35
C ILE A 80 68.51 -1.60 20.53
N GLN A 81 67.42 -2.27 20.16
CA GLN A 81 67.32 -3.73 20.25
C GLN A 81 68.24 -4.44 19.25
N GLN A 82 68.48 -3.83 18.09
CA GLN A 82 69.44 -4.34 17.10
C GLN A 82 70.90 -4.13 17.55
N GLU A 83 71.22 -2.98 18.13
CA GLU A 83 72.53 -2.71 18.75
C GLU A 83 72.80 -3.63 19.94
N LEU A 84 71.80 -3.88 20.78
CA LEU A 84 71.90 -4.80 21.92
C LEU A 84 72.18 -6.24 21.45
N SER A 85 71.52 -6.69 20.38
CA SER A 85 71.76 -8.01 19.78
C SER A 85 73.18 -8.13 19.20
N GLN A 86 73.69 -7.07 18.56
CA GLN A 86 75.08 -7.03 18.08
C GLN A 86 76.10 -7.07 19.22
N GLU A 87 75.88 -6.33 20.31
CA GLU A 87 76.78 -6.38 21.47
C GLU A 87 76.66 -7.70 22.25
N GLN A 88 75.49 -8.33 22.29
CA GLN A 88 75.34 -9.68 22.85
C GLN A 88 76.15 -10.72 22.05
N LEU A 89 76.09 -10.67 20.71
CA LEU A 89 76.94 -11.50 19.84
C LEU A 89 78.43 -11.24 20.05
N ARG A 90 78.82 -9.97 20.25
CA ARG A 90 80.21 -9.57 20.52
C ARG A 90 80.69 -10.12 21.86
N THR A 91 79.86 -10.01 22.90
CA THR A 91 80.12 -10.53 24.25
C THR A 91 80.20 -12.05 24.26
N GLN A 92 79.38 -12.73 23.48
CA GLN A 92 79.42 -14.18 23.30
C GLN A 92 80.74 -14.62 22.65
N SER A 93 81.19 -13.94 21.58
CA SER A 93 82.50 -14.22 20.96
C SER A 93 83.69 -13.94 21.89
N LEU A 94 83.58 -12.92 22.76
CA LEU A 94 84.60 -12.60 23.76
C LEU A 94 84.64 -13.66 24.87
N ASN A 95 83.49 -14.17 25.29
CA ASN A 95 83.39 -15.25 26.27
C ASN A 95 83.96 -16.56 25.72
N GLU A 96 83.74 -16.86 24.44
CA GLU A 96 84.39 -18.01 23.78
C GLU A 96 85.92 -17.86 23.73
N ARG A 97 86.42 -16.64 23.47
CA ARG A 97 87.87 -16.34 23.54
C ARG A 97 88.43 -16.42 24.97
N MET A 98 87.67 -16.01 25.98
CA MET A 98 88.06 -16.13 27.39
C MET A 98 88.07 -17.59 27.85
N ALA A 99 87.13 -18.42 27.38
CA ALA A 99 87.11 -19.85 27.67
C ALA A 99 88.34 -20.57 27.05
N GLU A 100 88.75 -20.19 25.83
CA GLU A 100 89.96 -20.71 25.19
C GLU A 100 91.25 -20.27 25.94
N ASN A 101 91.33 -19.01 26.38
CA ASN A 101 92.45 -18.52 27.18
C ASN A 101 92.52 -19.15 28.58
N ALA A 102 91.38 -19.44 29.21
CA ALA A 102 91.32 -20.15 30.50
C ALA A 102 91.79 -21.61 30.37
N LYS A 103 91.55 -22.25 29.22
CA LYS A 103 92.04 -23.60 28.91
C LYS A 103 93.57 -23.64 28.75
N VAL A 104 94.15 -22.63 28.09
CA VAL A 104 95.62 -22.48 27.92
C VAL A 104 96.35 -22.11 29.22
N LEU A 105 95.68 -21.45 30.19
CA LEU A 105 96.25 -21.19 31.52
C LEU A 105 96.18 -22.40 32.45
N ASN A 106 95.15 -23.24 32.33
CA ASN A 106 95.00 -24.44 33.17
C ASN A 106 95.98 -25.58 32.82
N GLU A 107 96.55 -25.57 31.61
CA GLU A 107 97.65 -26.49 31.22
C GLU A 107 99.03 -26.02 31.69
N ARG A 108 99.17 -24.77 32.17
CA ARG A 108 100.44 -24.20 32.68
C ARG A 108 100.58 -24.28 34.21
N ILE A 109 99.50 -24.53 34.95
CA ILE A 109 99.48 -24.57 36.42
C ILE A 109 99.80 -25.96 36.98
N THR A 110 99.69 -27.02 36.18
CA THR A 110 100.15 -28.39 36.53
C THR A 110 101.67 -28.60 36.45
N GLY A 111 102.44 -27.56 36.06
CA GLY A 111 103.90 -27.59 35.97
C GLY A 111 104.66 -26.84 37.08
N ILE A 112 103.98 -26.13 37.99
CA ILE A 112 104.60 -25.22 38.99
C ILE A 112 104.41 -25.70 40.45
N GLU A 113 103.96 -26.94 40.66
CA GLU A 113 103.93 -27.57 41.99
C GLU A 113 105.16 -28.47 42.27
N GLY A 114 106.13 -28.52 41.33
CA GLY A 114 107.42 -29.23 41.47
C GLY A 114 108.60 -28.38 41.94
N GLU A 115 108.46 -27.05 42.09
CA GLU A 115 109.55 -26.13 42.50
C GLU A 115 109.43 -25.63 43.94
N ARG A 116 108.54 -26.23 44.74
CA ARG A 116 108.38 -25.93 46.18
C ARG A 116 109.07 -26.96 47.09
N ALA A 117 110.15 -27.56 46.60
CA ALA A 117 111.00 -28.51 47.32
C ALA A 117 112.52 -28.18 47.20
N ARG A 118 112.89 -26.97 46.73
CA ARG A 118 114.29 -26.58 46.46
C ARG A 118 114.76 -25.24 47.07
N LEU A 119 114.06 -24.74 48.10
CA LEU A 119 114.49 -23.56 48.87
C LEU A 119 114.45 -23.86 50.39
N SER A 120 115.08 -24.98 50.77
CA SER A 120 115.23 -25.44 52.16
C SER A 120 116.67 -25.90 52.45
N ALA A 121 117.67 -25.24 51.88
CA ALA A 121 119.07 -25.40 52.26
C ALA A 121 119.88 -24.25 51.65
N THR A 122 120.38 -23.33 52.47
CA THR A 122 121.76 -22.79 52.45
C THR A 122 121.80 -21.58 53.38
N LEU A 123 121.86 -21.85 54.69
CA LEU A 123 122.35 -20.89 55.68
C LEU A 123 122.88 -21.71 56.86
N ALA A 124 124.08 -22.26 56.69
CA ALA A 124 124.82 -22.93 57.76
C ALA A 124 126.32 -23.03 57.41
N GLU A 125 127.03 -21.92 57.59
CA GLU A 125 128.46 -21.82 57.87
C GLU A 125 128.57 -20.41 58.52
N THR A 126 129.00 -20.19 59.75
CA THR A 126 129.92 -20.94 60.59
C THR A 126 129.67 -20.65 62.06
N GLN A 127 129.95 -21.67 62.84
CA GLN A 127 129.85 -21.81 64.26
C GLN A 127 131.21 -21.52 64.89
N THR A 128 131.33 -20.45 65.68
CA THR A 128 132.32 -20.33 66.77
C THR A 128 131.88 -19.21 67.71
N ASN A 129 131.18 -19.55 68.80
CA ASN A 129 131.31 -18.96 70.15
C ASN A 129 130.21 -19.48 71.11
N THR A 130 130.06 -20.79 71.13
CA THR A 130 129.13 -21.55 71.99
C THR A 130 129.75 -21.87 73.34
N ASP A 131 130.07 -20.85 74.13
CA ASP A 131 130.30 -21.00 75.58
C ASP A 131 129.55 -19.95 76.44
N ASN A 132 128.86 -18.97 75.82
CA ASN A 132 128.03 -17.97 76.54
C ASN A 132 126.50 -18.18 76.38
N THR A 133 126.07 -19.17 75.58
CA THR A 133 124.68 -19.37 75.13
C THR A 133 123.78 -20.09 76.15
N ILE A 134 124.35 -20.68 77.20
CA ILE A 134 123.60 -21.48 78.19
C ILE A 134 122.83 -20.60 79.20
N LEU A 135 123.14 -19.30 79.31
CA LEU A 135 122.43 -18.36 80.19
C LEU A 135 121.21 -17.66 79.53
N GLN A 136 121.15 -17.58 78.20
CA GLN A 136 120.04 -16.93 77.46
C GLN A 136 118.84 -17.85 77.21
N LEU A 137 119.06 -19.16 77.06
CA LEU A 137 118.00 -20.14 76.77
C LEU A 137 116.98 -20.35 77.91
N LYS A 138 117.28 -19.91 79.14
CA LYS A 138 116.32 -19.93 80.25
C LYS A 138 115.29 -18.80 80.19
N ASP A 139 115.63 -17.66 79.60
CA ASP A 139 114.77 -16.48 79.54
C ASP A 139 113.72 -16.59 78.41
N ASP A 140 114.07 -17.26 77.31
CA ASP A 140 113.17 -17.52 76.19
C ASP A 140 112.04 -18.50 76.52
N LEU A 141 112.27 -19.44 77.45
CA LEU A 141 111.25 -20.41 77.90
C LEU A 141 110.05 -19.71 78.59
N VAL A 142 110.32 -18.63 79.33
CA VAL A 142 109.27 -17.86 80.04
C VAL A 142 108.42 -17.07 79.03
N ARG A 143 109.05 -16.46 78.01
CA ARG A 143 108.35 -15.71 76.97
C ARG A 143 107.44 -16.59 76.10
N LEU A 144 107.92 -17.79 75.73
CA LEU A 144 107.13 -18.73 74.93
C LEU A 144 105.88 -19.23 75.67
N LYS A 145 105.96 -19.37 77.00
CA LYS A 145 104.81 -19.81 77.80
C LYS A 145 103.70 -18.75 77.84
N SER A 146 104.05 -17.48 78.01
CA SER A 146 103.10 -16.35 77.96
C SER A 146 102.45 -16.20 76.59
N LYS A 147 103.20 -16.41 75.50
CA LYS A 147 102.66 -16.38 74.13
C LYS A 147 101.62 -17.49 73.89
N ASN A 148 101.77 -18.64 74.53
CA ASN A 148 100.88 -19.79 74.36
C ASN A 148 99.50 -19.56 75.00
N GLU A 149 99.47 -18.89 76.16
CA GLU A 149 98.21 -18.50 76.81
C GLU A 149 97.44 -17.45 75.99
N GLU A 150 98.14 -16.49 75.38
CA GLU A 150 97.51 -15.48 74.50
C GLU A 150 96.88 -16.12 73.24
N LEU A 151 97.55 -17.11 72.64
CA LEU A 151 97.03 -17.80 71.45
C LEU A 151 95.80 -18.68 71.77
N LEU A 152 95.76 -19.31 72.95
CA LEU A 152 94.59 -20.07 73.39
C LEU A 152 93.35 -19.18 73.59
N GLY A 153 93.54 -17.96 74.12
CA GLY A 153 92.45 -16.98 74.23
C GLY A 153 91.87 -16.58 72.87
N LYS A 154 92.74 -16.28 71.89
CA LYS A 154 92.33 -15.93 70.51
C LYS A 154 91.62 -17.08 69.79
N ILE A 155 91.98 -18.33 70.07
CA ILE A 155 91.29 -19.50 69.52
C ILE A 155 89.85 -19.57 70.05
N GLY A 156 89.65 -19.38 71.36
CA GLY A 156 88.29 -19.40 71.95
C GLY A 156 87.37 -18.30 71.42
N GLU A 157 87.89 -17.09 71.18
CA GLU A 157 87.11 -16.00 70.55
C GLU A 157 86.69 -16.36 69.11
N ARG A 158 87.61 -16.92 68.32
CA ARG A 158 87.33 -17.36 66.94
C ARG A 158 86.33 -18.52 66.87
N GLU A 159 86.35 -19.43 67.83
CA GLU A 159 85.38 -20.53 67.90
C GLU A 159 83.95 -20.02 68.20
N ASN A 160 83.81 -19.04 69.09
CA ASN A 160 82.50 -18.41 69.35
C ASN A 160 81.97 -17.62 68.14
N GLU A 161 82.82 -16.86 67.46
CA GLU A 161 82.45 -16.18 66.20
C GLU A 161 82.03 -17.19 65.12
N ALA A 162 82.76 -18.29 64.97
CA ALA A 162 82.41 -19.36 64.03
C ALA A 162 81.05 -20.00 64.37
N GLY A 163 80.76 -20.22 65.66
CA GLY A 163 79.45 -20.72 66.11
C GLY A 163 78.29 -19.79 65.76
N GLY A 164 78.47 -18.48 65.94
CA GLY A 164 77.47 -17.48 65.56
C GLY A 164 77.20 -17.43 64.04
N LEU A 165 78.25 -17.54 63.23
CA LEU A 165 78.13 -17.58 61.77
C LEU A 165 77.40 -18.84 61.28
N VAL A 166 77.68 -20.01 61.87
CA VAL A 166 77.01 -21.27 61.52
C VAL A 166 75.51 -21.22 61.82
N ALA A 167 75.11 -20.62 62.95
CA ALA A 167 73.69 -20.45 63.28
C ALA A 167 72.97 -19.50 62.29
N SER A 168 73.65 -18.44 61.87
CA SER A 168 73.13 -17.50 60.86
C SER A 168 72.99 -18.16 59.49
N ASP A 169 73.99 -18.94 59.06
CA ASP A 169 73.98 -19.68 57.80
C ASP A 169 72.83 -20.69 57.73
N LYS A 170 72.56 -21.41 58.82
CA LYS A 170 71.40 -22.31 58.92
C LYS A 170 70.07 -21.57 58.71
N LYS A 171 69.88 -20.42 59.36
CA LYS A 171 68.66 -19.61 59.22
C LYS A 171 68.49 -19.04 57.80
N ASN A 172 69.60 -18.65 57.17
CA ASN A 172 69.61 -18.19 55.79
C ASN A 172 69.21 -19.33 54.84
N ARG A 173 69.73 -20.55 55.05
CA ARG A 173 69.38 -21.73 54.26
C ARG A 173 67.88 -22.07 54.35
N GLU A 174 67.31 -22.08 55.56
CA GLU A 174 65.87 -22.28 55.76
C GLU A 174 65.02 -21.19 55.04
N THR A 175 65.51 -19.95 55.02
CA THR A 175 64.84 -18.85 54.32
C THR A 175 64.92 -19.01 52.79
N ILE A 176 66.07 -19.42 52.27
CA ILE A 176 66.27 -19.70 50.83
C ILE A 176 65.34 -20.82 50.36
N GLU A 177 65.22 -21.91 51.12
CA GLU A 177 64.33 -23.02 50.77
C GLU A 177 62.86 -22.59 50.70
N ARG A 178 62.40 -21.80 51.67
CA ARG A 178 61.04 -21.25 51.66
C ARG A 178 60.79 -20.32 50.47
N LEU A 179 61.71 -19.40 50.19
CA LEU A 179 61.59 -18.49 49.04
C LEU A 179 61.61 -19.25 47.70
N ASN A 180 62.43 -20.30 47.57
CA ASN A 180 62.45 -21.14 46.38
C ASN A 180 61.12 -21.88 46.18
N HIS A 181 60.49 -22.35 47.27
CA HIS A 181 59.17 -22.98 47.19
C HIS A 181 58.08 -21.99 46.74
N GLU A 182 58.12 -20.76 47.26
CA GLU A 182 57.19 -19.69 46.87
C GLU A 182 57.39 -19.27 45.40
N ILE A 183 58.64 -19.10 44.95
CA ILE A 183 58.97 -18.84 43.55
C ILE A 183 58.41 -19.94 42.65
N THR A 184 58.60 -21.21 43.02
CA THR A 184 58.07 -22.34 42.24
C THR A 184 56.56 -22.28 42.14
N THR A 185 55.87 -22.01 43.26
CA THR A 185 54.40 -21.92 43.30
C THR A 185 53.87 -20.76 42.47
N LEU A 186 54.51 -19.59 42.55
CA LEU A 186 54.14 -18.41 41.75
C LEU A 186 54.42 -18.63 40.26
N THR A 187 55.48 -19.34 39.91
CA THR A 187 55.81 -19.69 38.52
C THR A 187 54.70 -20.54 37.90
N VAL A 188 54.29 -21.61 38.59
CA VAL A 188 53.18 -22.47 38.12
C VAL A 188 51.87 -21.70 37.97
N LYS A 189 51.56 -20.78 38.90
CA LYS A 189 50.37 -19.93 38.78
C LYS A 189 50.46 -18.97 37.59
N ASN A 190 51.62 -18.39 37.33
CA ASN A 190 51.85 -17.50 36.19
C ASN A 190 51.67 -18.26 34.86
N ASP A 191 52.23 -19.47 34.77
CA ASP A 191 52.08 -20.32 33.58
C ASP A 191 50.61 -20.67 33.33
N ASN A 192 49.85 -21.02 34.36
CA ASN A 192 48.42 -21.30 34.24
C ASN A 192 47.61 -20.07 33.81
N LEU A 193 47.89 -18.89 34.39
CA LEU A 193 47.24 -17.64 33.98
C LEU A 193 47.58 -17.28 32.53
N ASN A 194 48.82 -17.47 32.09
CA ASN A 194 49.22 -17.24 30.71
C ASN A 194 48.50 -18.20 29.74
N ALA A 195 48.33 -19.47 30.11
CA ALA A 195 47.56 -20.44 29.34
C ALA A 195 46.08 -20.00 29.20
N GLN A 196 45.44 -19.56 30.29
CA GLN A 196 44.06 -19.04 30.27
C GLN A 196 43.93 -17.76 29.43
N ILE A 197 44.86 -16.82 29.56
CA ILE A 197 44.90 -15.60 28.74
C ILE A 197 44.99 -15.97 27.26
N THR A 198 45.80 -16.98 26.92
CA THR A 198 45.97 -17.42 25.53
C THR A 198 44.68 -18.06 25.00
N ALA A 199 44.04 -18.92 25.78
CA ALA A 199 42.77 -19.54 25.42
C ALA A 199 41.65 -18.50 25.20
N ILE A 200 41.49 -17.57 26.15
CA ILE A 200 40.46 -16.51 26.06
C ILE A 200 40.72 -15.60 24.86
N LYS A 201 41.99 -15.26 24.56
CA LYS A 201 42.34 -14.49 23.36
C LYS A 201 41.94 -15.21 22.08
N GLN A 202 42.14 -16.53 22.03
CA GLN A 202 41.76 -17.33 20.87
C GLN A 202 40.24 -17.37 20.69
N GLU A 203 39.48 -17.57 21.77
CA GLU A 203 38.01 -17.51 21.73
C GLU A 203 37.51 -16.13 21.29
N LEU A 204 38.06 -15.05 21.84
CA LEU A 204 37.68 -13.68 21.47
C LEU A 204 37.91 -13.41 19.98
N SER A 205 39.04 -13.88 19.43
CA SER A 205 39.32 -13.77 17.99
C SER A 205 38.31 -14.56 17.14
N GLN A 206 37.89 -15.74 17.59
CA GLN A 206 36.86 -16.53 16.88
C GLN A 206 35.49 -15.84 16.92
N TYR A 207 35.08 -15.32 18.08
CA TYR A 207 33.82 -14.58 18.20
C TYR A 207 33.81 -13.30 17.34
N GLN A 208 34.93 -12.57 17.29
CA GLN A 208 35.08 -11.41 16.41
C GLN A 208 34.91 -11.79 14.94
N GLN A 209 35.56 -12.88 14.51
CA GLN A 209 35.44 -13.36 13.14
C GLN A 209 34.00 -13.76 12.79
N ILE A 210 33.33 -14.50 13.68
CA ILE A 210 31.93 -14.92 13.48
C ILE A 210 31.02 -13.69 13.38
N GLU A 211 31.21 -12.68 14.23
CA GLU A 211 30.38 -11.48 14.20
C GLU A 211 30.62 -10.65 12.93
N GLU A 212 31.88 -10.52 12.48
CA GLU A 212 32.20 -9.89 11.20
C GLU A 212 31.58 -10.62 10.00
N ASP A 213 31.62 -11.95 9.99
CA ASP A 213 31.03 -12.76 8.93
C ASP A 213 29.49 -12.65 8.94
N ARG A 214 28.86 -12.61 10.11
CA ARG A 214 27.41 -12.36 10.26
C ARG A 214 27.02 -10.96 9.78
N MET A 215 27.81 -9.94 10.11
CA MET A 215 27.60 -8.57 9.63
C MET A 215 27.72 -8.49 8.11
N ARG A 216 28.75 -9.11 7.52
CA ARG A 216 28.92 -9.19 6.06
C ARG A 216 27.75 -9.89 5.37
N GLU A 217 27.28 -11.02 5.91
CA GLU A 217 26.14 -11.74 5.34
C GLU A 217 24.85 -10.91 5.44
N HIS A 218 24.64 -10.24 6.58
CA HIS A 218 23.51 -9.34 6.77
C HIS A 218 23.53 -8.16 5.78
N ASP A 219 24.67 -7.52 5.57
CA ASP A 219 24.82 -6.41 4.61
C ASP A 219 24.59 -6.87 3.17
N GLN A 220 25.06 -8.07 2.81
CA GLN A 220 24.77 -8.68 1.50
C GLN A 220 23.28 -8.93 1.32
N ARG A 221 22.60 -9.47 2.33
CA ARG A 221 21.13 -9.70 2.30
C ARG A 221 20.36 -8.38 2.21
N ILE A 222 20.76 -7.34 2.95
CA ILE A 222 20.16 -6.00 2.84
C ILE A 222 20.34 -5.42 1.44
N THR A 223 21.54 -5.54 0.88
CA THR A 223 21.83 -5.02 -0.47
C THR A 223 20.98 -5.75 -1.51
N ALA A 224 20.90 -7.08 -1.42
CA ALA A 224 20.04 -7.88 -2.29
C ALA A 224 18.56 -7.50 -2.13
N LEU A 225 18.07 -7.33 -0.91
CA LEU A 225 16.68 -6.94 -0.63
C LEU A 225 16.37 -5.55 -1.19
N ASN A 226 17.25 -4.57 -1.00
CA ASN A 226 17.08 -3.23 -1.56
C ASN A 226 17.05 -3.25 -3.09
N SER A 227 17.91 -4.06 -3.73
CA SER A 227 17.90 -4.22 -5.19
C SER A 227 16.59 -4.86 -5.69
N LEU A 228 16.08 -5.89 -5.00
CA LEU A 228 14.81 -6.53 -5.34
C LEU A 228 13.64 -5.58 -5.11
N ARG A 229 13.66 -4.79 -4.03
CA ARG A 229 12.64 -3.78 -3.75
C ARG A 229 12.57 -2.75 -4.87
N GLN A 230 13.73 -2.26 -5.33
CA GLN A 230 13.80 -1.32 -6.45
C GLN A 230 13.24 -1.94 -7.73
N GLN A 231 13.62 -3.18 -8.06
CA GLN A 231 13.09 -3.88 -9.23
C GLN A 231 11.56 -4.04 -9.18
N LEU A 232 11.00 -4.39 -8.02
CA LEU A 232 9.55 -4.49 -7.85
C LEU A 232 8.83 -3.15 -7.99
N GLU A 233 9.44 -2.07 -7.51
CA GLU A 233 8.89 -0.72 -7.64
C GLU A 233 8.90 -0.25 -9.11
N ASP A 234 10.00 -0.51 -9.83
CA ASP A 234 10.14 -0.21 -11.25
C ASP A 234 9.17 -1.04 -12.10
N ASP A 235 9.04 -2.34 -11.81
CA ASP A 235 8.08 -3.23 -12.49
C ASP A 235 6.63 -2.80 -12.24
N ARG A 236 6.30 -2.36 -11.02
CA ARG A 236 4.97 -1.84 -10.70
C ARG A 236 4.66 -0.59 -11.52
N LEU A 237 5.60 0.36 -11.58
CA LEU A 237 5.46 1.57 -12.39
C LEU A 237 5.32 1.25 -13.89
N ARG A 238 6.08 0.27 -14.39
CA ARG A 238 5.97 -0.20 -15.78
C ARG A 238 4.58 -0.78 -16.06
N ILE A 239 4.10 -1.70 -15.22
CA ILE A 239 2.78 -2.33 -15.39
C ILE A 239 1.65 -1.29 -15.34
N ASP A 240 1.72 -0.32 -14.42
CA ASP A 240 0.71 0.73 -14.33
C ASP A 240 0.74 1.66 -15.55
N ALA A 241 1.94 1.98 -16.07
CA ALA A 241 2.10 2.75 -17.29
C ALA A 241 1.56 2.00 -18.53
N GLU A 242 1.88 0.71 -18.66
CA GLU A 242 1.38 -0.17 -19.74
C GLU A 242 -0.15 -0.25 -19.72
N ARG A 243 -0.76 -0.51 -18.55
CA ARG A 243 -2.22 -0.54 -18.39
C ARG A 243 -2.86 0.79 -18.75
N THR A 244 -2.28 1.90 -18.30
CA THR A 244 -2.80 3.25 -18.60
C THR A 244 -2.71 3.55 -20.10
N ALA A 245 -1.61 3.16 -20.74
CA ALA A 245 -1.42 3.31 -22.18
C ALA A 245 -2.41 2.43 -22.98
N GLU A 246 -2.63 1.19 -22.55
CA GLU A 246 -3.58 0.27 -23.18
C GLU A 246 -5.02 0.80 -23.08
N ILE A 247 -5.44 1.26 -21.90
CA ILE A 247 -6.75 1.90 -21.70
C ILE A 247 -6.90 3.13 -22.62
N LYS A 248 -5.87 3.98 -22.69
CA LYS A 248 -5.88 5.17 -23.55
C LYS A 248 -5.95 4.82 -25.03
N SER A 249 -5.21 3.80 -25.47
CA SER A 249 -5.25 3.29 -26.85
C SER A 249 -6.64 2.77 -27.19
N ARG A 250 -7.22 1.93 -26.31
CA ARG A 250 -8.57 1.40 -26.48
C ARG A 250 -9.60 2.53 -26.63
N PHE A 251 -9.55 3.55 -25.79
CA PHE A 251 -10.48 4.69 -25.91
C PHE A 251 -10.27 5.48 -27.21
N SER A 252 -9.02 5.67 -27.64
CA SER A 252 -8.71 6.31 -28.93
C SER A 252 -9.30 5.53 -30.12
N ASP A 253 -9.18 4.21 -30.11
CA ASP A 253 -9.74 3.34 -31.16
C ASP A 253 -11.28 3.37 -31.17
N MET A 254 -11.90 3.40 -29.97
CA MET A 254 -13.34 3.57 -29.83
C MET A 254 -13.82 4.92 -30.39
N GLU A 255 -13.12 6.01 -30.08
CA GLU A 255 -13.45 7.34 -30.62
C GLU A 255 -13.31 7.41 -32.15
N GLN A 256 -12.28 6.76 -32.70
CA GLN A 256 -12.13 6.66 -34.15
C GLN A 256 -13.30 5.90 -34.80
N THR A 257 -13.75 4.83 -34.14
CA THR A 257 -14.92 4.05 -34.57
C THR A 257 -16.18 4.91 -34.55
N TRP A 258 -16.41 5.69 -33.49
CA TRP A 258 -17.58 6.56 -33.37
C TRP A 258 -17.60 7.69 -34.41
N LYS A 259 -16.44 8.30 -34.69
CA LYS A 259 -16.33 9.35 -35.73
C LYS A 259 -16.73 8.86 -37.12
N ARG A 260 -16.50 7.58 -37.40
CA ARG A 260 -16.83 6.93 -38.69
C ARG A 260 -18.18 6.22 -38.67
N HIS A 261 -18.84 6.13 -37.51
CA HIS A 261 -20.04 5.30 -37.34
C HIS A 261 -21.18 5.72 -38.26
N GLU A 262 -21.48 7.02 -38.36
CA GLU A 262 -22.54 7.53 -39.25
C GLU A 262 -22.28 7.13 -40.71
N GLU A 263 -21.05 7.33 -41.20
CA GLU A 263 -20.64 6.98 -42.55
C GLU A 263 -20.71 5.46 -42.81
N ILE A 264 -20.27 4.65 -41.86
CA ILE A 264 -20.32 3.18 -41.95
C ILE A 264 -21.77 2.69 -42.02
N VAL A 265 -22.67 3.24 -41.20
CA VAL A 265 -24.09 2.89 -41.20
C VAL A 265 -24.74 3.26 -42.53
N GLU A 266 -24.44 4.45 -43.07
CA GLU A 266 -24.96 4.88 -44.38
C GLU A 266 -24.50 3.95 -45.50
N GLN A 267 -23.18 3.67 -45.59
CA GLN A 267 -22.63 2.78 -46.60
C GLN A 267 -23.21 1.36 -46.50
N SER A 268 -23.37 0.85 -45.27
CA SER A 268 -23.97 -0.45 -45.01
C SER A 268 -25.42 -0.50 -45.49
N LEU A 269 -26.25 0.47 -45.12
CA LEU A 269 -27.66 0.53 -45.55
C LEU A 269 -27.78 0.66 -47.06
N ARG A 270 -26.96 1.50 -47.71
CA ARG A 270 -26.94 1.61 -49.18
C ARG A 270 -26.58 0.28 -49.84
N SER A 271 -25.57 -0.43 -49.32
CA SER A 271 -25.17 -1.75 -49.83
C SER A 271 -26.27 -2.80 -49.65
N ILE A 272 -26.90 -2.85 -48.48
CA ILE A 272 -28.02 -3.75 -48.17
C ILE A 272 -29.19 -3.47 -49.12
N CYS A 273 -29.56 -2.21 -49.27
CA CYS A 273 -30.64 -1.79 -50.16
C CYS A 273 -30.35 -2.18 -51.62
N GLN A 274 -29.14 -1.93 -52.11
CA GLN A 274 -28.73 -2.30 -53.46
C GLN A 274 -28.76 -3.83 -53.66
N ARG A 275 -28.22 -4.60 -52.71
CA ARG A 275 -28.14 -6.07 -52.77
C ARG A 275 -29.52 -6.72 -52.79
N HIS A 276 -30.43 -6.18 -52.00
CA HIS A 276 -31.77 -6.75 -51.83
C HIS A 276 -32.82 -6.06 -52.71
N THR A 277 -32.46 -5.12 -53.57
CA THR A 277 -33.44 -4.38 -54.41
C THR A 277 -34.51 -3.69 -53.55
N ILE A 278 -34.07 -3.02 -52.48
CA ILE A 278 -34.90 -2.15 -51.62
C ILE A 278 -34.53 -0.71 -51.94
N GLU A 279 -35.50 0.19 -52.00
CA GLU A 279 -35.24 1.58 -52.32
C GLU A 279 -34.68 2.33 -51.10
N TYR A 280 -33.47 2.89 -51.27
CA TYR A 280 -32.87 3.78 -50.29
C TYR A 280 -33.34 5.21 -50.53
N CYS A 281 -33.83 5.88 -49.48
CA CYS A 281 -34.25 7.27 -49.56
C CYS A 281 -33.09 8.20 -49.21
N ASP A 282 -32.59 8.93 -50.21
CA ASP A 282 -31.62 9.99 -49.96
C ASP A 282 -32.21 11.09 -49.07
N LYS A 283 -31.39 11.68 -48.19
CA LYS A 283 -31.79 12.74 -47.24
C LYS A 283 -32.63 13.83 -47.92
N GLU A 284 -32.32 14.18 -49.17
CA GLU A 284 -33.01 15.21 -49.94
C GLU A 284 -34.46 14.90 -50.31
N LYS A 285 -34.78 13.62 -50.51
CA LYS A 285 -36.10 13.14 -50.95
C LYS A 285 -37.04 12.79 -49.80
N PHE A 286 -36.56 12.86 -48.56
CA PHE A 286 -37.37 12.56 -47.38
C PHE A 286 -38.51 13.58 -47.21
N PRO A 287 -39.75 13.15 -46.92
CA PRO A 287 -40.95 14.00 -46.99
C PRO A 287 -41.01 15.13 -45.94
N VAL A 288 -40.21 15.07 -44.87
CA VAL A 288 -40.19 16.09 -43.81
C VAL A 288 -39.26 17.25 -44.14
N SER A 289 -39.81 18.47 -44.23
CA SER A 289 -39.05 19.71 -44.34
C SER A 289 -38.37 20.09 -43.02
N GLY A 290 -37.03 20.17 -43.02
CA GLY A 290 -36.24 20.69 -41.89
C GLY A 290 -35.22 19.70 -41.31
N LYS A 291 -35.65 18.76 -40.47
CA LYS A 291 -34.75 17.79 -39.79
C LYS A 291 -34.91 16.40 -40.39
N LYS A 292 -34.06 16.12 -41.37
CA LYS A 292 -33.98 14.84 -42.08
C LYS A 292 -33.27 13.78 -41.23
N PRO A 293 -33.70 12.52 -41.27
CA PRO A 293 -32.97 11.43 -40.62
C PRO A 293 -31.63 11.19 -41.30
N ASP A 294 -30.72 10.53 -40.58
CA ASP A 294 -29.42 10.15 -41.14
C ASP A 294 -29.59 9.19 -42.32
N ASN A 295 -30.46 8.18 -42.16
CA ASN A 295 -30.78 7.23 -43.20
C ASN A 295 -32.27 6.89 -43.19
N ALA A 296 -32.84 6.65 -44.37
CA ALA A 296 -34.20 6.16 -44.52
C ALA A 296 -34.28 5.16 -45.68
N VAL A 297 -35.13 4.15 -45.52
CA VAL A 297 -35.42 3.15 -46.55
C VAL A 297 -36.91 3.12 -46.81
N ILE A 298 -37.30 2.81 -48.03
CA ILE A 298 -38.71 2.70 -48.42
C ILE A 298 -39.06 1.22 -48.47
N ILE A 299 -40.03 0.83 -47.63
CA ILE A 299 -40.55 -0.54 -47.56
C ILE A 299 -42.06 -0.44 -47.46
N ALA A 300 -42.78 -1.12 -48.36
CA ALA A 300 -44.24 -1.14 -48.37
C ALA A 300 -44.85 0.27 -48.45
N ASP A 301 -44.34 1.10 -49.36
CA ASP A 301 -44.70 2.51 -49.57
C ASP A 301 -44.56 3.43 -48.34
N GLN A 302 -43.84 2.98 -47.30
CA GLN A 302 -43.57 3.74 -46.09
C GLN A 302 -42.07 3.97 -45.90
N TYR A 303 -41.74 5.15 -45.38
CA TYR A 303 -40.37 5.48 -44.98
C TYR A 303 -40.07 4.89 -43.60
N VAL A 304 -39.06 4.03 -43.53
CA VAL A 304 -38.51 3.51 -42.27
C VAL A 304 -37.22 4.26 -41.95
N VAL A 305 -37.13 4.80 -40.74
CA VAL A 305 -36.04 5.67 -40.31
C VAL A 305 -34.96 4.88 -39.57
N PHE A 306 -33.71 5.07 -40.00
CA PHE A 306 -32.50 4.55 -39.37
C PHE A 306 -31.55 5.72 -39.04
N ASP A 307 -31.61 6.22 -37.81
CA ASP A 307 -30.87 7.40 -37.35
C ASP A 307 -29.60 6.94 -36.62
N ALA A 308 -28.42 7.32 -37.10
CA ALA A 308 -27.16 6.87 -36.50
C ALA A 308 -26.84 7.69 -35.24
N LYS A 309 -26.48 7.03 -34.15
CA LYS A 309 -26.19 7.70 -32.87
C LYS A 309 -24.97 7.08 -32.21
N SER A 310 -23.98 7.91 -31.93
CA SER A 310 -22.75 7.51 -31.23
C SER A 310 -22.39 8.51 -30.13
N PRO A 311 -21.60 8.09 -29.13
CA PRO A 311 -20.99 9.01 -28.18
C PRO A 311 -20.06 10.00 -28.89
N LYS A 312 -19.89 11.20 -28.32
CA LYS A 312 -18.95 12.20 -28.86
C LYS A 312 -17.52 11.96 -28.43
N ASN A 313 -17.31 11.49 -27.20
CA ASN A 313 -16.01 11.21 -26.61
C ASN A 313 -16.13 10.13 -25.53
N SER A 314 -14.99 9.64 -25.04
CA SER A 314 -14.95 8.58 -24.02
C SER A 314 -15.54 9.00 -22.66
N GLU A 315 -15.56 10.29 -22.35
CA GLU A 315 -16.08 10.82 -21.09
C GLU A 315 -17.62 10.80 -21.02
N GLU A 316 -18.30 10.91 -22.16
CA GLU A 316 -19.76 10.90 -22.24
C GLU A 316 -20.38 9.49 -22.21
N LEU A 317 -19.58 8.42 -22.15
CA LEU A 317 -20.06 7.04 -22.21
C LEU A 317 -21.08 6.70 -21.12
N GLY A 318 -20.85 7.17 -19.89
CA GLY A 318 -21.80 6.99 -18.79
C GLY A 318 -23.12 7.74 -18.97
N ASN A 319 -23.12 8.83 -19.74
CA ASN A 319 -24.31 9.63 -20.05
C ASN A 319 -25.00 9.19 -21.35
N PHE A 320 -24.42 8.22 -22.07
CA PHE A 320 -24.96 7.75 -23.34
C PHE A 320 -26.41 7.21 -23.25
N PRO A 321 -26.83 6.50 -22.19
CA PRO A 321 -28.23 6.07 -22.05
C PRO A 321 -29.21 7.24 -21.98
N LEU A 322 -28.85 8.31 -21.26
CA LEU A 322 -29.68 9.51 -21.17
C LEU A 322 -29.73 10.25 -22.52
N TYR A 323 -28.61 10.29 -23.22
CA TYR A 323 -28.54 10.83 -24.58
C TYR A 323 -29.49 10.07 -25.52
N ILE A 324 -29.44 8.73 -25.54
CA ILE A 324 -30.33 7.90 -26.36
C ILE A 324 -31.81 8.13 -26.01
N LYS A 325 -32.16 8.22 -24.72
CA LYS A 325 -33.54 8.55 -24.29
C LYS A 325 -34.00 9.91 -24.83
N THR A 326 -33.12 10.92 -24.79
CA THR A 326 -33.42 12.25 -25.34
C THR A 326 -33.56 12.22 -26.88
N GLN A 327 -32.74 11.42 -27.56
CA GLN A 327 -32.84 11.26 -29.02
C GLN A 327 -34.09 10.50 -29.42
N ALA A 328 -34.50 9.49 -28.65
CA ALA A 328 -35.75 8.78 -28.84
C ALA A 328 -36.96 9.73 -28.74
N GLU A 329 -37.00 10.59 -27.72
CA GLU A 329 -38.03 11.64 -27.59
C GLU A 329 -38.04 12.63 -28.77
N ALA A 330 -36.85 13.03 -29.23
CA ALA A 330 -36.71 13.92 -30.38
C ALA A 330 -37.14 13.27 -31.70
N ALA A 331 -37.17 11.94 -31.78
CA ALA A 331 -37.58 11.19 -32.97
C ALA A 331 -39.07 11.36 -33.29
N LYS A 332 -39.90 11.83 -32.34
CA LYS A 332 -41.31 12.23 -32.56
C LYS A 332 -41.50 13.18 -33.74
N LYS A 333 -40.47 13.93 -34.13
CA LYS A 333 -40.51 14.82 -35.29
C LYS A 333 -40.77 14.08 -36.62
N TYR A 334 -40.34 12.82 -36.74
CA TYR A 334 -40.49 12.01 -37.95
C TYR A 334 -41.91 11.44 -38.08
N THR A 335 -42.60 11.20 -36.97
CA THR A 335 -43.90 10.52 -36.92
C THR A 335 -45.10 11.43 -37.24
N ARG A 336 -44.84 12.67 -37.68
CA ARG A 336 -45.89 13.63 -38.02
C ARG A 336 -46.50 13.39 -39.40
N GLU A 337 -45.73 12.75 -40.29
CA GLU A 337 -46.15 12.42 -41.64
C GLU A 337 -46.72 11.00 -41.66
N ASP A 338 -47.86 10.81 -42.34
CA ASP A 338 -48.57 9.53 -42.36
C ASP A 338 -47.80 8.43 -43.11
N ASN A 339 -46.92 8.82 -44.03
CA ASN A 339 -46.12 7.89 -44.84
C ASN A 339 -44.84 7.43 -44.13
N VAL A 340 -44.59 7.87 -42.88
CA VAL A 340 -43.42 7.44 -42.10
C VAL A 340 -43.86 6.35 -41.12
N LYS A 341 -43.16 5.22 -41.13
CA LYS A 341 -43.43 4.11 -40.21
C LYS A 341 -43.18 4.58 -38.76
N LYS A 342 -44.05 4.17 -37.85
CA LYS A 342 -43.96 4.49 -36.41
C LYS A 342 -42.91 3.68 -35.65
N ASP A 343 -42.22 2.76 -36.31
CA ASP A 343 -41.05 2.06 -35.77
C ASP A 343 -39.79 2.78 -36.24
N ILE A 344 -39.04 3.34 -35.30
CA ILE A 344 -37.83 4.12 -35.56
C ILE A 344 -36.62 3.37 -35.00
N PHE A 345 -35.55 3.27 -35.78
CA PHE A 345 -34.33 2.57 -35.39
C PHE A 345 -33.21 3.57 -35.12
N LEU A 346 -32.73 3.61 -33.88
CA LEU A 346 -31.51 4.33 -33.51
C LEU A 346 -30.33 3.36 -33.64
N VAL A 347 -29.44 3.62 -34.58
CA VAL A 347 -28.33 2.72 -34.90
C VAL A 347 -27.09 3.14 -34.11
N VAL A 348 -26.65 2.31 -33.17
CA VAL A 348 -25.53 2.59 -32.28
C VAL A 348 -24.31 1.70 -32.57
N PRO A 349 -23.08 2.15 -32.24
CA PRO A 349 -21.91 1.30 -32.31
C PRO A 349 -22.03 0.07 -31.39
N ALA A 350 -21.56 -1.10 -31.83
CA ALA A 350 -21.64 -2.33 -31.03
C ALA A 350 -20.96 -2.20 -29.66
N ASN A 351 -19.85 -1.45 -29.58
CA ASN A 351 -19.11 -1.20 -28.34
C ASN A 351 -19.85 -0.29 -27.33
N THR A 352 -21.04 0.21 -27.65
CA THR A 352 -21.86 1.03 -26.74
C THR A 352 -23.07 0.30 -26.17
N ILE A 353 -23.40 -0.89 -26.69
CA ILE A 353 -24.62 -1.63 -26.32
C ILE A 353 -24.60 -2.06 -24.85
N GLU A 354 -23.42 -2.41 -24.30
CA GLU A 354 -23.26 -2.85 -22.91
C GLU A 354 -23.61 -1.76 -21.88
N TYR A 355 -23.59 -0.49 -22.30
CA TYR A 355 -23.94 0.64 -21.44
C TYR A 355 -25.44 0.94 -21.44
N LEU A 356 -26.23 0.29 -22.30
CA LEU A 356 -27.66 0.52 -22.45
C LEU A 356 -28.45 -0.59 -21.74
N GLU A 357 -29.26 -0.23 -20.75
CA GLU A 357 -30.18 -1.16 -20.07
C GLU A 357 -31.39 -1.49 -20.95
N ASP A 358 -31.97 -0.47 -21.58
CA ASP A 358 -33.17 -0.58 -22.41
C ASP A 358 -32.80 -0.38 -23.89
N VAL A 359 -32.99 -1.42 -24.71
CA VAL A 359 -32.81 -1.35 -26.18
C VAL A 359 -34.14 -1.14 -26.93
N HIS A 360 -35.26 -1.06 -26.20
CA HIS A 360 -36.59 -0.78 -26.72
C HIS A 360 -37.25 0.29 -25.86
N LEU A 361 -37.72 1.37 -26.49
CA LEU A 361 -38.34 2.51 -25.82
C LEU A 361 -39.73 2.75 -26.40
N ASP A 362 -40.76 2.51 -25.59
CA ASP A 362 -42.17 2.73 -25.93
C ASP A 362 -42.57 4.18 -25.68
N MET A 363 -42.83 4.92 -26.76
CA MET A 363 -43.20 6.34 -26.74
C MET A 363 -44.71 6.56 -26.88
N ALA A 364 -45.51 5.50 -26.71
CA ALA A 364 -46.97 5.40 -26.88
C ALA A 364 -47.45 5.63 -28.33
N ASP A 365 -47.09 6.77 -28.93
CA ASP A 365 -47.51 7.13 -30.30
C ASP A 365 -46.63 6.45 -31.37
N TYR A 366 -45.43 5.99 -30.98
CA TYR A 366 -44.41 5.36 -31.82
C TYR A 366 -43.44 4.53 -30.97
N GLN A 367 -42.67 3.65 -31.62
CA GLN A 367 -41.71 2.75 -30.98
C GLN A 367 -40.30 3.10 -31.44
N VAL A 368 -39.35 3.10 -30.50
CA VAL A 368 -37.93 3.32 -30.81
C VAL A 368 -37.12 2.09 -30.41
N TYR A 369 -36.41 1.53 -31.38
CA TYR A 369 -35.51 0.39 -31.19
C TYR A 369 -34.07 0.86 -31.30
N VAL A 370 -33.25 0.53 -30.31
CA VAL A 370 -31.82 0.79 -30.32
C VAL A 370 -31.13 -0.46 -30.84
N VAL A 371 -30.47 -0.34 -31.99
CA VAL A 371 -29.92 -1.49 -32.72
C VAL A 371 -28.48 -1.24 -33.11
N THR A 372 -27.70 -2.30 -33.24
CA THR A 372 -26.30 -2.21 -33.67
C THR A 372 -26.19 -2.34 -35.18
N HIS A 373 -25.07 -1.90 -35.76
CA HIS A 373 -24.87 -1.86 -37.21
C HIS A 373 -24.92 -3.24 -37.90
N ASP A 374 -24.60 -4.31 -37.19
CA ASP A 374 -24.63 -5.71 -37.64
C ASP A 374 -26.06 -6.26 -37.73
N CYS A 375 -27.00 -5.68 -36.99
CA CYS A 375 -28.42 -6.05 -37.04
C CYS A 375 -29.17 -5.44 -38.23
N LEU A 376 -28.57 -4.49 -38.96
CA LEU A 376 -29.26 -3.73 -40.01
C LEU A 376 -29.81 -4.62 -41.13
N GLU A 377 -29.01 -5.55 -41.64
CA GLU A 377 -29.43 -6.43 -42.75
C GLU A 377 -30.58 -7.37 -42.33
N PRO A 378 -30.50 -8.09 -41.20
CA PRO A 378 -31.63 -8.86 -40.68
C PRO A 378 -32.90 -8.04 -40.47
N ILE A 379 -32.80 -6.83 -39.91
CA ILE A 379 -33.96 -5.96 -39.64
C ILE A 379 -34.60 -5.51 -40.96
N VAL A 380 -33.80 -5.02 -41.90
CA VAL A 380 -34.30 -4.55 -43.20
C VAL A 380 -34.99 -5.70 -43.96
N LEU A 381 -34.41 -6.90 -43.94
CA LEU A 381 -35.03 -8.08 -44.54
C LEU A 381 -36.31 -8.52 -43.82
N ALA A 382 -36.35 -8.44 -42.49
CA ALA A 382 -37.57 -8.75 -41.73
C ALA A 382 -38.68 -7.75 -42.05
N LEU A 383 -38.36 -6.45 -42.13
CA LEU A 383 -39.30 -5.40 -42.53
C LEU A 383 -39.80 -5.60 -43.96
N ARG A 384 -38.92 -5.97 -44.88
CA ARG A 384 -39.31 -6.33 -46.25
C ARG A 384 -40.22 -7.56 -46.26
N LYS A 385 -39.94 -8.57 -45.44
CA LYS A 385 -40.83 -9.74 -45.34
C LYS A 385 -42.22 -9.35 -44.82
N ILE A 386 -42.34 -8.31 -43.99
CA ILE A 386 -43.65 -7.77 -43.56
C ILE A 386 -44.43 -7.19 -44.76
N GLU A 387 -43.76 -6.66 -45.79
CA GLU A 387 -44.39 -6.25 -47.05
C GLU A 387 -45.14 -7.43 -47.71
N ASP A 388 -44.56 -8.65 -47.67
CA ASP A 388 -45.21 -9.85 -48.20
C ASP A 388 -46.54 -10.16 -47.46
N TYR A 389 -46.64 -9.82 -46.18
CA TYR A 389 -47.86 -9.96 -45.35
C TYR A 389 -48.85 -8.80 -45.50
N GLN A 390 -48.40 -7.63 -45.99
CA GLN A 390 -49.26 -6.48 -46.24
C GLN A 390 -50.17 -6.70 -47.46
N PHE A 391 -49.79 -7.63 -48.34
CA PHE A 391 -50.75 -8.24 -49.24
C PHE A 391 -51.72 -9.06 -48.42
N VAL A 392 -52.90 -8.47 -48.20
CA VAL A 392 -54.09 -9.12 -47.63
C VAL A 392 -54.25 -10.53 -48.21
N ASP A 393 -53.79 -10.77 -49.45
CA ASP A 393 -53.72 -12.04 -50.22
C ASP A 393 -53.00 -13.23 -49.56
N GLN A 394 -52.26 -13.01 -48.47
CA GLN A 394 -51.72 -14.11 -47.63
C GLN A 394 -52.49 -14.31 -46.30
N LEU A 395 -53.37 -13.37 -45.94
CA LEU A 395 -54.57 -13.57 -45.12
C LEU A 395 -55.31 -14.85 -45.47
N SER A 396 -55.36 -15.88 -44.60
CA SER A 396 -56.38 -16.93 -44.78
C SER A 396 -57.76 -16.24 -44.86
N PRO A 397 -58.66 -16.68 -45.75
CA PRO A 397 -60.00 -16.08 -45.86
C PRO A 397 -60.73 -16.01 -44.50
N GLU A 398 -60.50 -16.99 -43.62
CA GLU A 398 -61.05 -17.03 -42.27
C GLU A 398 -60.52 -15.92 -41.34
N ASP A 399 -59.23 -15.62 -41.38
CA ASP A 399 -58.64 -14.61 -40.49
C ASP A 399 -59.05 -13.20 -40.90
N ARG A 400 -59.21 -12.97 -42.21
CA ARG A 400 -59.82 -11.74 -42.73
C ARG A 400 -61.26 -11.59 -42.26
N GLU A 401 -62.08 -12.64 -42.38
CA GLU A 401 -63.47 -12.62 -41.95
C GLU A 401 -63.61 -12.36 -40.45
N LYS A 402 -62.76 -12.99 -39.61
CA LYS A 402 -62.73 -12.76 -38.16
C LYS A 402 -62.41 -11.30 -37.83
N ILE A 403 -61.39 -10.71 -38.45
CA ILE A 403 -61.01 -9.30 -38.21
C ILE A 403 -62.14 -8.37 -38.66
N CYS A 404 -62.68 -8.56 -39.87
CA CYS A 404 -63.81 -7.78 -40.38
C CYS A 404 -65.04 -7.87 -39.48
N HIS A 405 -65.34 -9.07 -38.98
CA HIS A 405 -66.46 -9.29 -38.08
C HIS A 405 -66.26 -8.63 -36.71
N VAL A 406 -65.05 -8.68 -36.13
CA VAL A 406 -64.75 -7.99 -34.85
C VAL A 406 -64.85 -6.47 -35.02
N ILE A 407 -64.24 -5.91 -36.05
CA ILE A 407 -64.31 -4.47 -36.33
C ILE A 407 -65.75 -4.04 -36.64
N GLY A 408 -66.50 -4.84 -37.41
CA GLY A 408 -67.91 -4.60 -37.70
C GLY A 408 -68.77 -4.61 -36.43
N LYS A 409 -68.59 -5.59 -35.56
CA LYS A 409 -69.25 -5.67 -34.25
C LYS A 409 -68.90 -4.48 -33.36
N PHE A 410 -67.63 -4.12 -33.28
CA PHE A 410 -67.17 -2.96 -32.52
C PHE A 410 -67.80 -1.67 -33.03
N ALA A 411 -67.68 -1.39 -34.33
CA ALA A 411 -68.26 -0.21 -34.95
C ALA A 411 -69.79 -0.14 -34.74
N HIS A 412 -70.48 -1.29 -34.84
CA HIS A 412 -71.91 -1.35 -34.60
C HIS A 412 -72.26 -1.06 -33.13
N ALA A 413 -71.58 -1.70 -32.18
CA ALA A 413 -71.80 -1.49 -30.75
C ALA A 413 -71.54 -0.03 -30.34
N THR A 414 -70.46 0.57 -30.83
CA THR A 414 -70.13 1.98 -30.60
C THR A 414 -71.20 2.92 -31.17
N LYS A 415 -71.61 2.72 -32.42
CA LYS A 415 -72.71 3.51 -33.03
C LYS A 415 -74.00 3.37 -32.25
N ARG A 416 -74.34 2.15 -31.81
CA ARG A 416 -75.55 1.90 -31.02
C ARG A 416 -75.48 2.58 -29.66
N ARG A 417 -74.32 2.57 -29.01
CA ARG A 417 -74.12 3.28 -27.73
C ARG A 417 -74.31 4.79 -27.90
N MET A 418 -73.69 5.38 -28.93
CA MET A 418 -73.89 6.81 -29.25
C MET A 418 -75.36 7.16 -29.49
N GLN A 419 -76.10 6.30 -30.21
CA GLN A 419 -77.53 6.50 -30.43
C GLN A 419 -78.34 6.45 -29.13
N ILE A 420 -78.07 5.47 -28.26
CA ILE A 420 -78.74 5.33 -26.96
C ILE A 420 -78.47 6.55 -26.08
N ASP A 421 -77.21 6.97 -25.97
CA ASP A 421 -76.83 8.14 -25.18
C ASP A 421 -77.47 9.41 -25.75
N THR A 422 -77.55 9.57 -27.08
CA THR A 422 -78.24 10.69 -27.74
C THR A 422 -79.75 10.69 -27.43
N TYR A 423 -80.38 9.52 -27.44
CA TYR A 423 -81.80 9.37 -27.12
C TYR A 423 -82.09 9.78 -25.68
N PHE A 424 -81.37 9.21 -24.71
CA PHE A 424 -81.55 9.55 -23.30
C PHE A 424 -81.21 11.01 -23.01
N PHE A 425 -80.20 11.56 -23.67
CA PHE A 425 -79.88 12.98 -23.56
C PHE A 425 -81.08 13.87 -23.95
N ASN A 426 -81.78 13.54 -25.03
CA ASN A 426 -82.97 14.27 -25.45
C ASN A 426 -84.14 14.10 -24.47
N GLU A 427 -84.35 12.90 -23.92
CA GLU A 427 -85.36 12.66 -22.87
C GLU A 427 -85.06 13.46 -21.60
N PHE A 428 -83.81 13.45 -21.15
CA PHE A 428 -83.38 14.25 -19.98
C PHE A 428 -83.55 15.75 -20.22
N LEU A 429 -83.22 16.25 -21.41
CA LEU A 429 -83.49 17.65 -21.77
C LEU A 429 -84.99 17.96 -21.78
N GLY A 430 -85.83 17.03 -22.24
CA GLY A 430 -87.30 17.17 -22.21
C GLY A 430 -87.83 17.26 -20.78
N LEU A 431 -87.37 16.37 -19.90
CA LEU A 431 -87.70 16.40 -18.46
C LEU A 431 -87.25 17.70 -17.81
N LEU A 432 -86.01 18.14 -18.06
CA LEU A 432 -85.48 19.38 -17.51
C LEU A 432 -86.34 20.59 -17.91
N LYS A 433 -86.76 20.67 -19.18
CA LYS A 433 -87.69 21.71 -19.66
C LYS A 433 -89.04 21.65 -18.97
N SER A 434 -89.55 20.45 -18.70
CA SER A 434 -90.83 20.31 -18.00
C SER A 434 -90.78 20.83 -16.55
N CYS A 435 -89.60 20.77 -15.91
CA CYS A 435 -89.39 21.32 -14.56
C CYS A 435 -89.46 22.86 -14.51
N GLU A 436 -89.32 23.56 -15.62
CA GLU A 436 -89.47 25.03 -15.69
C GLU A 436 -90.91 25.51 -15.40
N SER A 437 -91.89 24.60 -15.41
CA SER A 437 -93.30 24.89 -15.10
C SER A 437 -93.65 24.86 -13.60
N LEU A 438 -92.65 24.66 -12.73
CA LEU A 438 -92.84 24.63 -11.28
C LEU A 438 -93.00 26.05 -10.68
N PRO A 439 -93.69 26.18 -9.54
CA PRO A 439 -93.77 27.45 -8.80
C PRO A 439 -92.40 28.04 -8.42
N ASP A 440 -92.31 29.39 -8.40
CA ASP A 440 -91.06 30.15 -8.19
C ASP A 440 -90.33 29.83 -6.87
N ASP A 441 -91.07 29.48 -5.81
CA ASP A 441 -90.53 29.11 -4.51
C ASP A 441 -89.84 27.74 -4.55
N ILE A 442 -90.43 26.77 -5.25
CA ILE A 442 -89.86 25.44 -5.49
C ILE A 442 -88.63 25.55 -6.41
N LEU A 443 -88.72 26.33 -7.49
CA LEU A 443 -87.60 26.54 -8.42
C LEU A 443 -86.35 27.09 -7.72
N LYS A 444 -86.50 28.04 -6.78
CA LYS A 444 -85.37 28.58 -6.00
C LYS A 444 -84.68 27.51 -5.16
N SER A 445 -85.45 26.62 -4.53
CA SER A 445 -84.91 25.49 -3.77
C SER A 445 -84.21 24.48 -4.68
N VAL A 446 -84.79 24.13 -5.83
CA VAL A 446 -84.18 23.24 -6.82
C VAL A 446 -82.82 23.77 -7.27
N VAL A 447 -82.72 25.05 -7.63
CA VAL A 447 -81.45 25.68 -8.02
C VAL A 447 -80.42 25.69 -6.88
N SER A 448 -80.86 25.83 -5.63
CA SER A 448 -79.93 25.75 -4.49
C SER A 448 -79.36 24.34 -4.27
N PHE A 449 -80.17 23.30 -4.50
CA PHE A 449 -79.73 21.91 -4.42
C PHE A 449 -78.81 21.55 -5.59
N GLU A 450 -79.18 21.94 -6.81
CA GLU A 450 -78.36 21.74 -8.01
C GLU A 450 -76.96 22.37 -7.85
N LYS A 451 -76.89 23.61 -7.34
CA LYS A 451 -75.61 24.29 -7.09
C LYS A 451 -74.79 23.67 -5.96
N ALA A 452 -75.43 22.98 -5.02
CA ALA A 452 -74.77 22.33 -3.90
C ALA A 452 -74.26 20.92 -4.27
N GLU A 453 -74.86 20.27 -5.27
CA GLU A 453 -74.52 18.92 -5.70
C GLU A 453 -73.41 18.93 -6.76
N LYS A 454 -72.43 18.03 -6.62
CA LYS A 454 -71.29 17.94 -7.54
C LYS A 454 -71.11 16.50 -8.01
N MET A 455 -71.33 16.27 -9.30
CA MET A 455 -71.06 15.00 -9.95
C MET A 455 -69.63 14.98 -10.51
N ASN A 456 -68.81 14.04 -10.06
CA ASN A 456 -67.45 13.83 -10.57
C ASN A 456 -67.39 12.52 -11.38
N PRO A 457 -67.48 12.58 -12.72
CA PRO A 457 -67.23 11.39 -13.53
C PRO A 457 -65.77 10.91 -13.36
N PRO A 458 -65.50 9.60 -13.47
CA PRO A 458 -64.15 9.06 -13.40
C PRO A 458 -63.23 9.73 -14.43
N MET A 459 -62.08 10.26 -13.99
CA MET A 459 -61.09 10.87 -14.87
C MET A 459 -60.07 9.84 -15.35
N GLU A 460 -59.98 9.64 -16.66
CA GLU A 460 -58.95 8.78 -17.25
C GLU A 460 -57.56 9.44 -17.17
N LYS A 461 -56.59 8.72 -16.60
CA LYS A 461 -55.20 9.19 -16.47
C LYS A 461 -54.29 8.34 -17.38
N ARG A 462 -53.35 8.99 -18.07
CA ARG A 462 -52.35 8.29 -18.92
C ARG A 462 -51.65 7.16 -18.16
N LYS A 463 -51.40 6.03 -18.84
CA LYS A 463 -50.71 4.82 -18.34
C LYS A 463 -51.43 3.97 -17.29
N LYS A 464 -52.66 4.31 -16.84
CA LYS A 464 -53.45 3.40 -15.99
C LYS A 464 -54.39 2.56 -16.86
N GLN A 465 -54.18 1.25 -16.85
CA GLN A 465 -55.16 0.29 -17.38
C GLN A 465 -56.36 0.26 -16.44
N ILE A 466 -57.58 0.26 -16.98
CA ILE A 466 -58.80 0.02 -16.19
C ILE A 466 -58.80 -1.46 -15.79
N PRO A 467 -58.62 -1.80 -14.50
CA PRO A 467 -58.52 -3.20 -14.09
C PRO A 467 -59.90 -3.86 -14.20
N ILE A 468 -59.96 -5.01 -14.87
CA ILE A 468 -61.19 -5.81 -14.99
C ILE A 468 -61.79 -6.12 -13.61
N LYS A 469 -60.93 -6.34 -12.61
CA LYS A 469 -61.36 -6.59 -11.22
C LYS A 469 -62.06 -5.40 -10.57
N GLU A 470 -61.70 -4.17 -10.92
CA GLU A 470 -62.38 -2.97 -10.40
C GLU A 470 -63.78 -2.85 -11.03
N LEU A 471 -63.89 -3.07 -12.35
CA LEU A 471 -65.18 -3.11 -13.05
C LEU A 471 -66.10 -4.23 -12.53
N GLU A 472 -65.56 -5.43 -12.29
CA GLU A 472 -66.31 -6.53 -11.69
C GLU A 472 -66.80 -6.21 -10.27
N HIS A 473 -66.01 -5.48 -9.49
CA HIS A 473 -66.40 -5.05 -8.16
C HIS A 473 -67.51 -4.01 -8.21
N GLU A 474 -67.40 -3.01 -9.09
CA GLU A 474 -68.45 -2.00 -9.31
C GLU A 474 -69.77 -2.64 -9.78
N ILE A 475 -69.70 -3.57 -10.75
CA ILE A 475 -70.88 -4.33 -11.19
C ILE A 475 -71.52 -5.06 -10.00
N LYS A 476 -70.74 -5.75 -9.16
CA LYS A 476 -71.26 -6.45 -7.98
C LYS A 476 -71.92 -5.50 -6.97
N VAL A 477 -71.36 -4.31 -6.77
CA VAL A 477 -71.94 -3.30 -5.87
C VAL A 477 -73.27 -2.80 -6.44
N ILE A 478 -73.32 -2.44 -7.72
CA ILE A 478 -74.53 -2.00 -8.42
C ILE A 478 -75.61 -3.08 -8.39
N THR A 479 -75.24 -4.35 -8.65
CA THR A 479 -76.17 -5.48 -8.61
C THR A 479 -76.75 -5.68 -7.21
N LYS A 480 -75.91 -5.65 -6.16
CA LYS A 480 -76.39 -5.77 -4.76
C LYS A 480 -77.26 -4.60 -4.34
N GLU A 481 -76.96 -3.39 -4.78
CA GLU A 481 -77.76 -2.21 -4.49
C GLU A 481 -79.12 -2.27 -5.19
N ALA A 482 -79.17 -2.75 -6.42
CA ALA A 482 -80.41 -2.99 -7.14
C ALA A 482 -81.24 -4.11 -6.48
N GLU A 483 -80.64 -5.24 -6.11
CA GLU A 483 -81.28 -6.32 -5.37
C GLU A 483 -81.86 -5.83 -4.02
N ALA A 484 -81.13 -5.00 -3.28
CA ALA A 484 -81.58 -4.42 -2.01
C ALA A 484 -82.75 -3.43 -2.17
N ARG A 485 -82.93 -2.87 -3.36
CA ARG A 485 -84.07 -2.00 -3.72
C ARG A 485 -85.21 -2.78 -4.41
N GLU A 486 -85.16 -4.12 -4.39
CA GLU A 486 -86.08 -5.01 -5.10
C GLU A 486 -86.14 -4.77 -6.62
N ILE A 487 -85.12 -4.09 -7.17
CA ILE A 487 -84.95 -3.88 -8.61
C ILE A 487 -84.28 -5.14 -9.16
N ASP A 488 -85.06 -5.95 -9.88
CA ASP A 488 -84.55 -7.17 -10.49
C ASP A 488 -83.60 -6.85 -11.67
N VAL A 489 -82.31 -6.72 -11.34
CA VAL A 489 -81.20 -6.52 -12.27
C VAL A 489 -80.89 -7.74 -13.13
N THR A 490 -81.46 -8.92 -12.82
CA THR A 490 -81.34 -10.12 -13.66
C THR A 490 -82.42 -10.20 -14.73
N ALA A 491 -83.44 -9.34 -14.68
CA ALA A 491 -84.59 -9.43 -15.56
C ALA A 491 -84.65 -8.30 -16.59
N VAL A 492 -83.89 -8.48 -17.66
CA VAL A 492 -84.49 -8.35 -18.99
C VAL A 492 -84.51 -9.75 -19.60
N THR A 493 -85.30 -10.64 -18.98
CA THR A 493 -85.64 -11.92 -19.60
C THR A 493 -86.83 -11.72 -20.54
N LYS A 494 -86.85 -12.50 -21.62
CA LYS A 494 -87.88 -12.47 -22.66
C LYS A 494 -89.30 -12.60 -22.07
N GLU A 495 -89.47 -13.35 -20.99
CA GLU A 495 -90.77 -13.53 -20.33
C GLU A 495 -91.31 -12.25 -19.65
N LYS A 496 -90.46 -11.34 -19.14
CA LYS A 496 -90.94 -10.07 -18.54
C LYS A 496 -91.29 -9.02 -19.60
N ILE A 497 -90.65 -9.07 -20.78
CA ILE A 497 -91.01 -8.22 -21.93
C ILE A 497 -92.38 -8.63 -22.48
N GLU A 498 -92.68 -9.93 -22.52
CA GLU A 498 -93.98 -10.48 -22.96
C GLU A 498 -95.12 -10.23 -21.94
N MET A 499 -94.80 -9.87 -20.69
CA MET A 499 -95.79 -9.52 -19.65
C MET A 499 -96.15 -8.04 -19.58
N ILE A 500 -95.57 -7.17 -20.42
CA ILE A 500 -95.97 -5.76 -20.53
C ILE A 500 -97.24 -5.71 -21.39
N PRO A 501 -98.44 -5.43 -20.84
CA PRO A 501 -99.67 -5.50 -21.60
C PRO A 501 -99.77 -4.25 -22.48
N LEU A 502 -99.57 -4.40 -23.80
CA LEU A 502 -99.75 -3.31 -24.75
C LEU A 502 -101.23 -2.99 -25.06
N ASP A 503 -102.18 -3.83 -24.62
CA ASP A 503 -103.59 -3.70 -25.03
C ASP A 503 -104.63 -3.67 -23.89
N ARG A 504 -104.26 -3.40 -22.62
CA ARG A 504 -105.25 -3.41 -21.51
C ARG A 504 -105.93 -2.08 -21.19
N TYR A 505 -105.71 -1.03 -21.99
CA TYR A 505 -106.38 0.27 -21.82
C TYR A 505 -106.89 0.88 -23.14
N LEU A 506 -107.22 0.04 -24.12
CA LEU A 506 -108.05 0.43 -25.26
C LEU A 506 -109.41 -0.28 -25.16
N GLU A 507 -110.23 0.18 -24.21
CA GLU A 507 -111.67 0.39 -24.38
C GLU A 507 -112.02 1.79 -23.88
#